data_AF-C7CJZ5-F1
#
_entry.id   AF-C7CJZ5-F1
#
_cell.length_a   1.000
_cell.length_b   1.000
_cell.length_c   1.000
_cell.angle_alpha   90.00
_cell.angle_beta   90.00
_cell.angle_gamma   90.00
#
_symmetry.space_group_name_H-M   'P 1'
#
loop_
_entity.id
_entity.type
_entity.pdbx_description
1 polymer ?
#
loop_
_entity_poly.entity_id
_entity_poly.type
_entity_poly.pdbx_seq_one_letter_code
_entity_poly.pdbx_strand_id
1 'polypeptide(L)' 'MTDHAAETPTPDLDAYAAAAAPLLGLTLDPAWTGAVVANLQVLHAAAALVGGFPLPDTAEAAPVYTA' A
#
# COMPACT_ATOMS: atom_id res chain seq x y z
N MET A 1 26.85 -0.94 -4.78
CA MET A 1 25.48 -1.19 -5.27
C MET A 1 24.88 -2.20 -4.31
N THR A 2 24.44 -1.71 -3.15
CA THR A 2 23.98 -2.57 -2.06
C THR A 2 22.56 -3.01 -2.39
N ASP A 3 22.40 -4.33 -2.51
CA ASP A 3 21.12 -4.99 -2.70
C ASP A 3 20.12 -4.51 -1.63
N HIS A 4 19.13 -3.72 -2.04
CA HIS A 4 18.01 -3.26 -1.21
C HIS A 4 16.84 -4.23 -1.27
N ALA A 5 17.03 -5.45 -1.79
CA ALA A 5 16.08 -6.54 -1.60
C ALA A 5 16.10 -7.02 -0.13
N ALA A 6 15.85 -6.10 0.81
CA ALA A 6 15.35 -6.48 2.10
C ALA A 6 14.01 -7.16 1.84
N GLU A 7 13.96 -8.46 2.07
CA GLU A 7 12.74 -9.25 2.06
C GLU A 7 11.74 -8.55 2.99
N THR A 8 10.79 -7.84 2.41
CA THR A 8 9.85 -7.04 3.18
C THR A 8 8.90 -8.03 3.82
N PRO A 9 8.86 -8.13 5.17
CA PRO A 9 7.99 -9.09 5.84
C PRO A 9 6.54 -8.81 5.42
N THR A 10 5.78 -9.87 5.18
CA THR A 10 4.35 -9.74 4.86
C THR A 10 3.66 -8.94 5.97
N PRO A 11 3.01 -7.81 5.65
CA PRO A 11 2.43 -6.95 6.66
C PRO A 11 1.19 -7.59 7.28
N ASP A 12 0.99 -7.33 8.57
CA ASP A 12 -0.28 -7.60 9.24
C ASP A 12 -1.31 -6.52 8.80
N LEU A 13 -2.19 -6.92 7.88
CA LEU A 13 -3.16 -6.01 7.27
C LEU A 13 -4.38 -5.75 8.16
N ASP A 14 -4.66 -6.62 9.13
CA ASP A 14 -5.67 -6.37 10.16
C ASP A 14 -5.19 -5.27 11.10
N ALA A 15 -3.95 -5.38 11.59
CA ALA A 15 -3.33 -4.35 12.43
C ALA A 15 -3.19 -3.02 11.68
N TYR A 16 -2.80 -3.07 10.39
CA TYR A 16 -2.74 -1.89 9.55
C TYR A 16 -4.12 -1.22 9.41
N ALA A 17 -5.17 -1.96 9.08
CA ALA A 17 -6.51 -1.40 8.92
C ALA A 17 -7.02 -0.74 10.21
N ALA A 18 -6.80 -1.38 11.37
CA ALA A 18 -7.19 -0.84 12.66
C ALA A 18 -6.44 0.46 13.03
N ALA A 19 -5.15 0.56 12.68
CA ALA A 19 -4.35 1.75 12.94
C ALA A 19 -4.59 2.88 11.91
N ALA A 20 -4.76 2.54 10.63
CA ALA A 20 -4.88 3.51 9.54
C ALA A 20 -6.26 4.17 9.50
N ALA A 21 -7.34 3.42 9.79
CA ALA A 21 -8.70 3.94 9.75
C ALA A 21 -8.90 5.24 10.56
N PRO A 22 -8.54 5.32 11.86
CA PRO A 22 -8.71 6.56 12.63
C PRO A 22 -7.79 7.68 12.15
N LEU A 23 -6.58 7.39 11.65
CA LEU A 23 -5.70 8.40 11.07
C LEU A 23 -6.29 9.06 9.82
N LEU A 24 -7.10 8.30 9.07
CA LEU A 24 -7.84 8.77 7.90
C LEU A 24 -9.23 9.36 8.25
N GLY A 25 -9.59 9.40 9.54
CA GLY A 25 -10.92 9.84 9.99
C GLY A 25 -12.05 8.87 9.60
N LEU A 26 -11.72 7.61 9.35
CA LEU A 26 -12.68 6.57 8.97
C LEU A 26 -13.10 5.75 10.19
N THR A 27 -14.41 5.53 10.33
CA THR A 27 -14.96 4.54 11.25
C THR A 27 -15.28 3.28 10.47
N LEU A 28 -14.56 2.19 10.71
CA LEU A 28 -14.85 0.90 10.10
C LEU A 28 -15.92 0.18 10.93
N ASP A 29 -17.06 -0.09 10.29
CA ASP A 29 -18.06 -0.98 10.86
C ASP A 29 -17.47 -2.40 10.95
N PRO A 30 -17.57 -3.08 12.11
CA PRO A 30 -17.07 -4.45 12.29
C PRO A 30 -17.55 -5.43 11.22
N ALA A 31 -18.77 -5.27 10.69
CA ALA A 31 -19.31 -6.12 9.63
C ALA A 31 -18.52 -6.00 8.31
N TRP A 32 -17.82 -4.88 8.09
CA TRP A 32 -17.08 -4.59 6.87
C TRP A 32 -15.58 -4.78 7.01
N THR A 33 -15.06 -4.89 8.24
CA THR A 33 -13.62 -4.95 8.51
C THR A 33 -12.94 -6.10 7.75
N GLY A 34 -13.54 -7.29 7.75
CA GLY A 34 -13.00 -8.44 7.01
C GLY A 34 -12.91 -8.21 5.49
N ALA A 35 -13.92 -7.55 4.90
CA ALA A 35 -13.90 -7.22 3.47
C ALA A 35 -12.87 -6.15 3.13
N VAL A 36 -12.66 -5.17 4.01
CA VAL A 36 -11.61 -4.15 3.84
C VAL A 36 -10.23 -4.81 3.86
N VAL A 37 -9.96 -5.68 4.83
CA VAL A 37 -8.67 -6.40 4.95
C VAL A 37 -8.43 -7.30 3.73
N ALA A 38 -9.45 -8.02 3.25
CA ALA A 38 -9.33 -8.83 2.03
C ALA A 38 -8.95 -7.98 0.80
N ASN A 39 -9.52 -6.77 0.66
CA ASN A 39 -9.12 -5.87 -0.44
C ASN A 39 -7.71 -5.31 -0.24
N LEU A 40 -7.29 -5.02 0.99
CA LEU A 40 -5.90 -4.62 1.28
C LEU A 40 -4.90 -5.72 0.89
N GLN A 41 -5.24 -7.00 1.07
CA GLN A 41 -4.39 -8.12 0.63
C GLN A 41 -4.20 -8.13 -0.89
N VAL A 42 -5.28 -7.93 -1.65
CA VAL A 42 -5.23 -7.83 -3.11
C VAL A 42 -4.40 -6.62 -3.56
N LEU A 43 -4.61 -5.45 -2.94
CA LEU A 43 -3.85 -4.25 -3.25
C LEU A 43 -2.37 -4.39 -2.89
N HIS A 44 -2.03 -5.05 -1.79
CA HIS A 44 -0.65 -5.32 -1.40
C HIS A 44 0.06 -6.22 -2.43
N ALA A 45 -0.61 -7.28 -2.90
CA ALA A 45 -0.07 -8.12 -3.97
C ALA A 45 0.14 -7.35 -5.28
N ALA A 46 -0.80 -6.47 -5.65
CA ALA A 46 -0.65 -5.61 -6.83
C ALA A 46 0.47 -4.57 -6.65
N ALA A 47 0.64 -4.01 -5.45
CA ALA A 47 1.70 -3.06 -5.15
C ALA A 47 3.09 -3.69 -5.32
N ALA A 48 3.28 -4.98 -5.05
CA ALA A 48 4.54 -5.68 -5.27
C ALA A 48 4.98 -5.65 -6.75
N LEU A 49 4.03 -5.65 -7.69
CA LEU A 49 4.33 -5.53 -9.13
C LEU A 49 4.95 -4.18 -9.48
N VAL A 50 4.57 -3.13 -8.76
CA VAL A 50 5.08 -1.76 -8.96
C VAL A 50 6.35 -1.54 -8.14
N GLY A 51 6.39 -1.99 -6.88
CA GLY A 51 7.53 -1.83 -5.97
C GLY A 51 8.79 -2.56 -6.45
N GLY A 52 8.65 -3.62 -7.25
CA GLY A 52 9.77 -4.31 -7.89
C GLY A 52 10.37 -3.57 -9.11
N PHE A 53 9.73 -2.51 -9.60
CA PHE A 53 10.23 -1.73 -10.73
C PHE A 53 11.30 -0.73 -10.24
N PRO A 54 12.54 -0.73 -10.80
CA PRO A 54 13.58 0.21 -10.40
C PRO A 54 13.15 1.66 -10.63
N LEU A 55 13.20 2.48 -9.57
CA LEU A 55 12.86 3.90 -9.63
C LEU A 55 14.14 4.75 -9.53
N PRO A 56 14.58 5.39 -10.63
CA PRO A 56 15.70 6.31 -10.59
C PRO A 56 15.40 7.54 -9.72
N ASP A 57 16.41 8.09 -9.04
CA ASP A 57 16.26 9.32 -8.25
C ASP A 57 15.83 10.54 -9.10
N THR A 58 16.11 10.50 -10.41
CA THR A 58 15.70 11.55 -11.37
C THR A 58 14.30 11.33 -11.94
N ALA A 59 13.58 10.29 -11.50
CA ALA A 59 12.22 10.04 -11.95
C ALA A 59 11.28 11.07 -11.32
N GLU A 60 10.56 11.78 -12.18
CA GLU A 60 9.52 12.73 -11.76
C GLU A 60 8.14 12.08 -11.81
N ALA A 61 7.20 12.64 -11.04
CA ALA A 61 5.80 12.21 -11.12
C ALA A 61 5.26 12.41 -12.54
N ALA A 62 4.32 11.55 -12.94
CA ALA A 62 3.66 11.67 -14.24
C ALA A 62 3.02 13.07 -14.40
N PRO A 63 3.12 13.70 -15.59
CA PRO A 63 2.61 15.06 -15.79
C PRO A 63 1.09 15.11 -15.62
N VAL A 64 0.60 16.12 -14.90
CA VAL A 64 -0.83 16.43 -14.82
C VAL A 64 -1.21 17.27 -16.03
N TYR A 65 -2.13 16.79 -16.86
CA TYR A 65 -2.67 17.58 -17.96
C TYR A 65 -3.60 18.68 -17.43
N THR A 66 -3.36 19.92 -17.84
CA THR A 66 -4.24 21.07 -17.56
C THR A 66 -4.77 21.63 -18.88
N ALA A 67 -6.08 21.86 -18.95
CA ALA A 67 -6.75 22.45 -20.11
C ALA A 67 -6.50 23.96 -20.25
#